data_AF-A0A0F2PER6-F1
#
_entry.id   AF-A0A0F2PER6-F1
#
_cell.length_a   1.000
_cell.length_b   1.000
_cell.length_c   1.000
_cell.angle_alpha   90.00
_cell.angle_beta   90.00
_cell.angle_gamma   90.00
#
_symmetry.space_group_name_H-M   'P 1'
#
loop_
_entity.id
_entity.type
_entity.pdbx_description
1 polymer ?
#
loop_
_entity_poly.entity_id
_entity_poly.type
_entity_poly.pdbx_seq_one_letter_code
_entity_poly.pdbx_strand_id
1 'polypeptide(L)'
;MNSLSEKQNLVLGLIPAGHKQAIRKAILARLSGLTERDVREIIYDLVVHRGIPIGSSTESDSGGYFIIQGEDDLEVATRHLIPRAQAIFRRARALEKIAQHRFSRQLSLLPEDE
;
A
#
# COMPACT_ATOMS: atom_id res chain seq x y z
N MET A 1 -7.84 -13.84 -18.54
CA MET A 1 -8.22 -12.77 -17.59
C MET A 1 -9.08 -13.39 -16.51
N ASN A 2 -8.55 -13.58 -15.30
CA ASN A 2 -9.38 -14.08 -14.19
C ASN A 2 -10.23 -12.93 -13.68
N SER A 3 -11.54 -13.15 -13.57
CA SER A 3 -12.48 -12.21 -12.99
C SER A 3 -12.13 -11.90 -11.53
N LEU A 4 -12.40 -10.68 -11.09
CA LEU A 4 -12.32 -10.30 -9.69
C LEU A 4 -13.34 -11.09 -8.86
N SER A 5 -12.96 -11.43 -7.61
CA SER A 5 -13.91 -12.01 -6.65
C SER A 5 -14.97 -10.99 -6.22
N GLU A 6 -16.07 -11.46 -5.63
CA GLU A 6 -17.13 -10.58 -5.10
C GLU A 6 -16.60 -9.55 -4.09
N LYS A 7 -15.72 -9.97 -3.17
CA LYS A 7 -15.10 -9.07 -2.19
C LYS A 7 -14.21 -8.02 -2.86
N GLN A 8 -13.49 -8.40 -3.91
CA GLN A 8 -12.66 -7.48 -4.68
C GLN A 8 -13.50 -6.44 -5.43
N ASN A 9 -14.57 -6.88 -6.10
CA ASN A 9 -15.51 -5.97 -6.76
C ASN A 9 -16.18 -5.02 -5.76
N LEU A 10 -16.57 -5.53 -4.59
CA LEU A 10 -17.16 -4.71 -3.52
C LEU A 10 -16.18 -3.63 -3.05
N VAL A 11 -14.95 -4.00 -2.67
CA VAL A 11 -13.95 -3.02 -2.22
C VAL A 11 -13.63 -2.02 -3.31
N LEU A 12 -13.42 -2.48 -4.55
CA LEU A 12 -13.12 -1.61 -5.69
C LEU A 12 -14.24 -0.60 -5.95
N GLY A 13 -15.50 -1.04 -5.91
CA GLY A 13 -16.67 -0.18 -6.13
C GLY A 13 -16.88 0.88 -5.05
N LEU A 14 -16.24 0.75 -3.88
CA LEU A 14 -16.29 1.73 -2.80
C LEU A 14 -15.15 2.77 -2.87
N ILE A 15 -14.15 2.57 -3.72
CA ILE A 15 -13.01 3.48 -3.85
C ILE A 15 -13.37 4.59 -4.85
N PRO A 16 -13.37 5.87 -4.43
CA PRO A 16 -13.75 6.98 -5.28
C PRO A 16 -12.63 7.35 -6.28
N ALA A 17 -13.02 8.02 -7.35
CA ALA A 17 -12.08 8.57 -8.33
C ALA A 17 -11.43 9.87 -7.84
N GLY A 18 -10.11 9.94 -7.98
CA GLY A 18 -9.29 11.11 -7.66
C GLY A 18 -8.91 11.25 -6.18
N HIS A 19 -7.68 11.71 -5.92
CA HIS A 19 -7.12 11.80 -4.56
C HIS A 19 -7.88 12.77 -3.64
N LYS A 20 -8.52 13.79 -4.20
CA LYS A 20 -9.31 14.78 -3.45
C LYS A 20 -10.53 14.17 -2.75
N GLN A 21 -10.97 13.00 -3.18
CA GLN A 21 -12.12 12.28 -2.62
C GLN A 21 -11.69 11.03 -1.83
N ALA A 22 -10.40 10.84 -1.57
CA ALA A 22 -9.87 9.59 -1.02
C ALA A 22 -10.64 9.08 0.20
N ILE A 23 -10.87 7.77 0.24
CA ILE A 23 -11.64 7.11 1.28
C ILE A 23 -10.72 6.44 2.31
N ARG A 24 -10.97 6.71 3.59
CA ARG A 24 -10.19 6.11 4.69
C ARG A 24 -10.44 4.60 4.75
N LYS A 25 -9.38 3.84 5.00
CA LYS A 25 -9.42 2.38 5.18
C LYS A 25 -10.46 1.91 6.20
N ALA A 26 -10.60 2.62 7.33
CA ALA A 26 -11.59 2.30 8.36
C ALA A 26 -13.04 2.42 7.82
N ILE A 27 -13.28 3.38 6.93
CA ILE A 27 -14.59 3.54 6.28
C ILE A 27 -14.81 2.41 5.27
N LEU A 28 -13.80 2.06 4.46
CA LEU A 28 -13.88 0.90 3.56
C LEU A 28 -14.21 -0.39 4.31
N ALA A 29 -13.53 -0.65 5.42
CA ALA A 29 -13.78 -1.82 6.26
C ALA A 29 -15.24 -1.85 6.75
N ARG A 30 -15.73 -0.73 7.28
CA ARG A 30 -17.11 -0.58 7.73
C ARG A 30 -18.12 -0.81 6.60
N LEU A 31 -17.92 -0.21 5.43
CA LEU A 31 -18.85 -0.29 4.30
C LEU A 31 -18.85 -1.65 3.61
N SER A 32 -17.72 -2.33 3.58
CA SER A 32 -17.59 -3.66 2.98
C SER A 32 -17.93 -4.82 3.93
N GLY A 33 -18.08 -4.56 5.23
CA GLY A 33 -18.25 -5.60 6.25
C GLY A 33 -16.99 -6.45 6.47
N LEU A 34 -15.83 -5.96 6.02
CA LEU A 34 -14.54 -6.64 6.12
C LEU A 34 -13.68 -6.05 7.23
N THR A 35 -12.63 -6.76 7.64
CA THR A 35 -11.63 -6.16 8.53
C THR A 35 -10.73 -5.19 7.76
N GLU A 36 -10.12 -4.23 8.46
CA GLU A 36 -9.12 -3.35 7.84
C GLU A 36 -7.94 -4.12 7.24
N ARG A 37 -7.64 -5.31 7.79
CA ARG A 37 -6.60 -6.20 7.26
C ARG A 37 -7.02 -6.75 5.91
N ASP A 38 -8.23 -7.29 5.80
CA ASP A 38 -8.75 -7.84 4.55
C ASP A 38 -8.82 -6.77 3.46
N VAL A 39 -9.30 -5.56 3.80
CA VAL A 39 -9.34 -4.42 2.87
C VAL A 39 -7.93 -4.13 2.32
N ARG A 40 -6.92 -4.08 3.20
CA ARG A 40 -5.54 -3.82 2.78
C ARG A 40 -4.98 -4.92 1.89
N GLU A 41 -5.26 -6.18 2.21
CA GLU A 41 -4.81 -7.33 1.40
C GLU A 41 -5.51 -7.36 0.03
N ILE A 42 -6.81 -7.05 -0.02
CA ILE A 42 -7.54 -6.90 -1.28
C ILE A 42 -6.97 -5.78 -2.12
N ILE A 43 -6.75 -4.59 -1.56
CA ILE A 43 -6.19 -3.45 -2.30
C ILE A 43 -4.79 -3.79 -2.82
N TYR A 44 -3.97 -4.48 -2.02
CA TYR A 44 -2.67 -4.97 -2.47
C TYR A 44 -2.78 -5.89 -3.70
N ASP A 45 -3.67 -6.89 -3.68
CA ASP A 45 -3.88 -7.77 -4.83
C ASP A 45 -4.36 -6.98 -6.07
N LEU A 46 -5.31 -6.07 -5.89
CA LEU A 46 -5.84 -5.23 -6.96
C LEU A 46 -4.74 -4.40 -7.63
N VAL A 47 -3.81 -3.82 -6.85
CA VAL A 47 -2.71 -3.02 -7.41
C VAL A 47 -1.63 -3.91 -8.01
N VAL A 48 -1.06 -4.82 -7.22
CA VAL A 48 0.19 -5.52 -7.56
C VAL A 48 -0.04 -6.67 -8.52
N HIS A 49 -1.17 -7.39 -8.39
CA HIS A 49 -1.44 -8.59 -9.17
C HIS A 49 -2.47 -8.36 -10.28
N ARG A 50 -3.33 -7.33 -10.15
CA ARG A 50 -4.34 -6.99 -11.17
C ARG A 50 -4.06 -5.71 -11.95
N GLY A 51 -3.08 -4.91 -11.54
CA GLY A 51 -2.69 -3.68 -12.24
C GLY A 51 -3.75 -2.58 -12.17
N ILE A 52 -4.66 -2.63 -11.19
CA ILE A 52 -5.70 -1.60 -11.03
C ILE A 52 -5.06 -0.35 -10.44
N PRO A 53 -5.32 0.84 -11.00
CA PRO A 53 -4.60 2.07 -10.64
C PRO A 53 -5.17 2.68 -9.35
N ILE A 54 -4.93 2.03 -8.21
CA ILE A 54 -5.35 2.52 -6.88
C ILE A 54 -4.17 3.21 -6.22
N GLY A 55 -4.34 4.49 -5.90
CA GLY A 55 -3.40 5.29 -5.12
C GLY A 55 -3.75 5.30 -3.64
N SER A 56 -2.79 5.75 -2.82
CA SER A 56 -3.06 6.05 -1.41
C SER A 56 -2.33 7.31 -0.97
N SER A 57 -2.96 8.11 -0.11
CA SER A 57 -2.37 9.28 0.53
C SER A 57 -2.44 9.17 2.05
N THR A 58 -1.46 9.76 2.73
CA THR A 58 -1.46 9.93 4.19
C THR A 58 -1.60 11.39 4.62
N GLU A 59 -2.01 12.27 3.71
CA GLU A 59 -2.34 13.66 4.03
C GLU A 59 -3.52 13.72 5.02
N SER A 60 -3.53 14.71 5.92
CA SER A 60 -4.50 14.79 7.01
C SER A 60 -5.93 14.99 6.53
N ASP A 61 -6.08 15.76 5.45
CA ASP A 61 -7.37 16.28 4.97
C ASP A 61 -7.97 15.39 3.87
N SER A 62 -7.12 14.65 3.15
CA SER A 62 -7.41 13.83 1.97
C SER A 62 -6.77 12.43 2.04
N GLY A 63 -6.49 11.94 3.25
CA GLY A 63 -5.85 10.64 3.46
C GLY A 63 -6.79 9.46 3.18
N GLY A 64 -6.28 8.42 2.53
CA GLY A 64 -7.07 7.25 2.16
C GLY A 64 -6.67 6.66 0.82
N TYR A 65 -7.55 5.83 0.26
CA TYR A 65 -7.40 5.19 -1.05
C TYR A 65 -8.28 5.88 -2.10
N PHE A 66 -7.82 5.91 -3.36
CA PHE A 66 -8.54 6.51 -4.48
C PHE A 66 -8.15 5.82 -5.80
N ILE A 67 -9.00 5.90 -6.82
CA ILE A 67 -8.64 5.51 -8.18
C ILE A 67 -7.90 6.66 -8.83
N ILE A 68 -6.70 6.40 -9.35
CA ILE A 68 -5.88 7.37 -10.07
C ILE A 68 -6.57 7.68 -11.40
N GLN A 69 -6.80 8.96 -11.69
CA GLN A 69 -7.43 9.44 -12.93
C GLN A 69 -6.45 10.18 -13.86
N GLY A 70 -5.28 10.58 -13.36
CA GLY A 70 -4.28 11.30 -14.14
C GLY A 70 -2.97 11.51 -13.39
N GLU A 71 -2.09 12.34 -13.95
CA GLU A 71 -0.74 12.56 -13.43
C GLU A 71 -0.72 13.18 -12.03
N ASP A 72 -1.62 14.11 -11.71
CA ASP A 72 -1.75 14.73 -10.39
C ASP A 72 -2.03 13.67 -9.29
N ASP A 73 -2.97 12.77 -9.55
CA ASP A 73 -3.26 11.64 -8.67
C ASP A 73 -2.06 10.69 -8.53
N LEU A 74 -1.33 10.45 -9.63
CA LEU A 74 -0.16 9.58 -9.64
C LEU A 74 0.99 10.19 -8.83
N GLU A 75 1.21 11.50 -8.92
CA GLU A 75 2.19 12.22 -8.11
C GLU A 75 1.86 12.06 -6.63
N VAL A 76 0.60 12.32 -6.24
CA VAL A 76 0.14 12.14 -4.86
C VAL A 76 0.33 10.70 -4.37
N ALA A 77 -0.04 9.71 -5.20
CA ALA A 77 0.09 8.30 -4.86
C ALA A 77 1.56 7.86 -4.68
N THR A 78 2.51 8.47 -5.39
CA THR A 78 3.91 8.03 -5.44
C THR A 78 4.86 8.85 -4.57
N ARG A 79 4.55 10.12 -4.28
CA ARG A 79 5.38 11.07 -3.51
C ARG A 79 5.96 10.48 -2.22
N HIS A 80 5.16 9.65 -1.52
CA HIS A 80 5.57 9.05 -0.25
C HIS A 80 6.09 7.62 -0.36
N LEU A 81 5.97 6.95 -1.52
CA LEU A 81 6.38 5.56 -1.66
C LEU A 81 7.89 5.40 -1.59
N ILE A 82 8.64 6.19 -2.38
CA ILE A 82 10.11 6.09 -2.44
C ILE A 82 10.74 6.38 -1.07
N PRO A 83 10.43 7.50 -0.37
CA PRO A 83 11.01 7.76 0.94
C PRO A 83 10.66 6.68 1.98
N ARG A 84 9.45 6.10 1.91
CA ARG A 84 9.03 4.99 2.80
C ARG A 84 9.82 3.71 2.52
N ALA A 85 9.98 3.33 1.25
CA ALA A 85 10.79 2.18 0.86
C ALA A 85 12.23 2.32 1.37
N GLN A 86 12.84 3.49 1.16
CA GLN A 86 14.18 3.79 1.66
C GLN A 86 14.26 3.71 3.20
N ALA A 87 13.25 4.20 3.92
CA ALA A 87 13.20 4.11 5.38
C ALA A 87 13.12 2.65 5.86
N ILE A 88 12.34 1.80 5.17
CA ILE A 88 12.26 0.36 5.44
C ILE A 88 13.62 -0.29 5.21
N PHE A 89 14.30 -0.01 4.10
CA PHE A 89 15.63 -0.56 3.81
C PHE A 89 16.68 -0.11 4.82
N ARG A 90 16.70 1.17 5.22
CA ARG A 90 17.58 1.65 6.30
C ARG A 90 17.35 0.88 7.59
N ARG A 91 16.09 0.64 7.95
CA ARG A 91 15.73 -0.14 9.15
C ARG A 91 16.17 -1.60 9.03
N ALA A 92 15.97 -2.23 7.88
CA ALA A 92 16.41 -3.61 7.64
C ALA A 92 17.93 -3.75 7.80
N ARG A 93 18.73 -2.86 7.17
CA ARG A 93 20.19 -2.83 7.32
C ARG A 93 20.63 -2.61 8.77
N ALA A 94 19.91 -1.79 9.53
CA ALA A 94 20.21 -1.59 10.95
C ALA A 94 19.97 -2.88 11.76
N LEU A 95 18.92 -3.65 11.45
CA LEU A 95 18.63 -4.93 12.10
C LEU A 95 19.68 -6.00 11.76
N GLU A 96 20.17 -6.05 10.52
CA GLU A 96 21.28 -6.94 10.12
C GLU A 96 22.54 -6.65 10.95
N LYS A 97 22.91 -5.37 11.11
CA LYS A 97 24.04 -4.98 11.96
C LYS A 97 23.82 -5.38 13.41
N ILE A 98 22.62 -5.17 13.97
CA ILE A 98 22.31 -5.58 15.35
C ILE A 98 22.41 -7.10 15.50
N ALA A 99 21.93 -7.88 14.53
CA ALA A 99 22.04 -9.34 14.51
C ALA A 99 23.50 -9.80 14.61
N GLN A 100 24.38 -9.20 13.83
CA GLN A 100 25.81 -9.49 13.83
C GLN A 100 26.47 -9.14 15.17
N HIS A 101 26.28 -7.92 15.66
CA HIS A 101 27.03 -7.42 16.83
C HIS A 101 26.50 -7.98 18.16
N ARG A 102 25.19 -8.22 18.26
CA ARG A 102 24.55 -8.58 19.54
C ARG A 102 24.24 -10.06 19.68
N PHE A 103 24.11 -10.77 18.55
CA PHE A 103 23.70 -12.18 18.54
C PHE A 103 24.66 -13.07 17.74
N SER A 104 25.78 -12.53 17.24
CA SER A 104 26.75 -13.26 16.39
C SER A 104 26.10 -13.99 15.22
N ARG A 105 24.97 -13.47 14.72
CA ARG A 105 24.19 -14.07 13.64
C ARG A 105 24.31 -13.24 12.39
N GLN A 106 24.71 -13.88 11.29
CA GLN A 106 24.63 -13.28 9.97
C GLN A 106 23.18 -13.37 9.45
N LEU A 107 22.65 -12.24 8.99
CA LEU A 107 21.31 -12.11 8.45
C LEU A 107 21.38 -11.24 7.20
N SER A 108 20.71 -11.66 6.13
CA SER A 108 20.49 -10.87 4.92
C SER A 108 18.98 -10.73 4.74
N LEU A 109 18.46 -9.52 4.93
CA LEU A 109 17.04 -9.18 4.85
C LEU A 109 16.68 -8.47 3.55
N LEU A 110 17.68 -7.95 2.83
CA LEU A 110 17.50 -7.27 1.56
C LEU A 110 18.07 -8.14 0.44
N PRO A 111 17.43 -8.15 -0.74
CA PRO A 111 18.06 -8.71 -1.94
C PRO A 111 19.36 -7.94 -2.22
N GLU A 112 20.35 -8.65 -2.76
CA GLU A 112 21.55 -7.99 -3.27
C GLU A 112 21.13 -7.05 -4.41
N ASP A 113 21.65 -5.82 -4.40
CA ASP A 113 21.35 -4.85 -5.45
C ASP A 113 21.79 -5.46 -6.80
N GLU A 114 20.85 -5.71 -7.73
CA GLU A 114 21.13 -6.17 -9.12
C GLU A 114 21.88 -5.11 -9.95
#